data_AF-A0A1A8MU41-F1
#
_entry.id   AF-A0A1A8MU41-F1
#
_cell.length_a   1.000
_cell.length_b   1.000
_cell.length_c   1.000
_cell.angle_alpha   90.00
_cell.angle_beta   90.00
_cell.angle_gamma   90.00
#
_symmetry.space_group_name_H-M   'P 1'
#
loop_
_entity.id
_entity.type
_entity.pdbx_description
1 polymer ?
#
loop_
_entity_poly.entity_id
_entity_poly.type
_entity_poly.pdbx_seq_one_letter_code
_entity_poly.pdbx_strand_id
1 'polypeptide(L)'
;EKCRGFHNLTPESETAMMWLSVSMELVYIGLLLVSCTLLSVQLCIRAWFPSTLRWGQMLNAFAAVFTVLGGLLGMVGHMMFMQVFQTIASMGPEDFKPHSYGYSWAFYMAWFAFTVCMA
;
A
#
# COMPACT_ATOMS: atom_id res chain seq x y z
N GLU A 1 6.52 -29.37 4.09
CA GLU A 1 5.88 -28.79 5.28
C GLU A 1 4.40 -28.52 4.99
N LYS A 2 3.50 -28.69 5.97
CA LYS A 2 2.08 -28.39 5.78
C LYS A 2 1.88 -26.90 6.07
N CYS A 3 1.85 -26.06 5.03
CA CYS A 3 1.64 -24.62 5.16
C CYS A 3 0.33 -24.35 5.91
N ARG A 4 0.40 -23.99 7.18
CA ARG A 4 -0.75 -23.47 7.92
C ARG A 4 -0.92 -22.01 7.54
N GLY A 5 -2.06 -21.68 6.93
CA GLY A 5 -2.39 -20.30 6.58
C GLY A 5 -2.47 -19.43 7.82
N PHE A 6 -1.95 -18.20 7.72
CA PHE A 6 -1.90 -17.19 8.77
C PHE A 6 -3.28 -16.93 9.42
N HIS A 7 -4.35 -17.14 8.65
CA HIS A 7 -5.76 -17.04 9.06
C HIS A 7 -6.17 -18.04 10.17
N ASN A 8 -5.51 -19.20 10.26
CA ASN A 8 -5.79 -20.20 11.31
C ASN A 8 -5.02 -19.95 12.62
N LEU A 9 -4.06 -19.02 12.61
CA LEU A 9 -3.23 -18.66 13.75
C LEU A 9 -3.61 -17.29 14.33
N THR A 10 -4.49 -16.54 13.65
CA THR A 10 -4.88 -15.20 14.09
C THR A 10 -5.96 -15.31 15.17
N PRO A 11 -5.74 -14.77 16.39
CA PRO A 11 -6.80 -14.66 17.38
C PRO A 11 -7.93 -13.76 16.87
N GLU A 12 -9.17 -14.08 17.24
CA GLU A 12 -10.41 -13.45 16.72
C GLU A 12 -10.45 -11.92 16.86
N SER A 13 -9.74 -11.36 17.86
CA SER A 13 -9.61 -9.92 18.07
C SER A 13 -8.74 -9.22 17.03
N GLU A 14 -7.72 -9.89 16.49
CA GLU A 14 -6.75 -9.33 15.55
C GLU A 14 -7.18 -9.53 14.08
N THR A 15 -8.13 -10.43 13.83
CA THR A 15 -8.70 -10.69 12.50
C THR A 15 -9.32 -9.43 11.89
N ALA A 16 -10.00 -8.62 12.70
CA ALA A 16 -10.57 -7.34 12.27
C ALA A 16 -9.49 -6.35 11.82
N MET A 17 -8.37 -6.30 12.53
CA MET A 17 -7.25 -5.40 12.21
C MET A 17 -6.54 -5.84 10.92
N MET A 18 -6.39 -7.15 10.70
CA MET A 18 -5.86 -7.69 9.45
C MET A 18 -6.75 -7.37 8.25
N TRP A 19 -8.07 -7.54 8.37
CA TRP A 19 -9.00 -7.15 7.31
C TRP A 19 -8.97 -5.64 7.01
N LEU A 20 -8.80 -4.83 8.06
CA LEU A 20 -8.66 -3.39 7.93
C LEU A 20 -7.36 -3.01 7.19
N SER A 21 -6.23 -3.65 7.52
CA SER A 21 -4.97 -3.41 6.81
C SER A 21 -5.02 -3.86 5.36
N VAL A 22 -5.66 -5.01 5.07
CA VAL A 22 -5.87 -5.48 3.70
C VAL A 22 -6.77 -4.52 2.91
N SER A 23 -7.82 -3.99 3.54
CA SER A 23 -8.71 -3.01 2.91
C SER A 23 -7.96 -1.71 2.58
N MET A 24 -7.08 -1.25 3.48
CA MET A 24 -6.25 -0.06 3.23
C MET A 24 -5.25 -0.27 2.09
N GLU A 25 -4.59 -1.43 2.02
CA GLU A 25 -3.73 -1.82 0.90
C GLU A 25 -4.48 -1.83 -0.44
N LEU A 26 -5.71 -2.38 -0.46
CA LEU A 26 -6.55 -2.38 -1.67
C LEU A 26 -6.94 -0.97 -2.11
N VAL A 27 -7.31 -0.10 -1.16
CA VAL A 27 -7.61 1.31 -1.44
C VAL A 27 -6.37 2.05 -1.95
N TYR A 28 -5.20 1.80 -1.36
CA TYR A 28 -3.92 2.34 -1.81
C TYR A 28 -3.62 1.97 -3.27
N ILE A 29 -3.70 0.67 -3.61
CA ILE A 29 -3.49 0.19 -4.99
C ILE A 29 -4.51 0.84 -5.93
N GLY A 30 -5.78 0.92 -5.52
CA GLY A 30 -6.84 1.58 -6.29
C GLY A 30 -6.53 3.05 -6.59
N LEU A 31 -6.07 3.80 -5.58
CA LEU A 31 -5.68 5.20 -5.73
C LEU A 31 -4.50 5.38 -6.69
N LEU A 32 -3.48 4.52 -6.59
CA LEU A 32 -2.34 4.54 -7.52
C LEU A 32 -2.74 4.24 -8.96
N LEU A 33 -3.65 3.28 -9.16
CA LEU A 33 -4.19 2.99 -10.50
C LEU A 33 -4.92 4.20 -11.06
N VAL A 34 -5.77 4.86 -10.26
CA VAL A 34 -6.45 6.10 -10.67
C VAL A 34 -5.43 7.18 -11.03
N SER A 35 -4.43 7.44 -10.20
CA SER A 35 -3.36 8.39 -10.50
C SER A 35 -2.63 8.08 -11.82
N CYS A 36 -2.28 6.82 -12.04
CA CYS A 36 -1.60 6.38 -13.26
C CYS A 36 -2.46 6.59 -14.50
N THR A 37 -3.76 6.31 -14.41
CA THR A 37 -4.69 6.58 -15.51
C THR A 37 -4.81 8.08 -15.81
N LEU A 38 -4.87 8.93 -14.78
CA LEU A 38 -4.94 10.38 -14.94
C LEU A 38 -3.67 10.95 -15.60
N LEU A 39 -2.49 10.49 -15.20
CA LEU A 39 -1.21 10.84 -15.83
C LEU A 39 -1.13 10.36 -17.28
N SER A 40 -1.60 9.14 -17.55
CA SER A 40 -1.64 8.58 -18.91
C SER A 40 -2.56 9.40 -19.80
N VAL A 41 -3.76 9.77 -19.32
CA VAL A 41 -4.69 10.64 -20.04
C VAL A 41 -4.07 12.02 -20.28
N GLN A 42 -3.38 12.59 -19.29
CA GLN A 42 -2.66 13.86 -19.47
C GLN A 42 -1.60 13.77 -20.57
N LEU A 43 -0.80 12.70 -20.61
CA LEU A 43 0.22 12.48 -21.64
C LEU A 43 -0.42 12.32 -23.02
N CYS A 44 -1.52 11.58 -23.12
CA CYS A 44 -2.28 11.44 -24.37
C CYS A 44 -2.84 12.78 -24.86
N ILE A 45 -3.44 13.58 -23.99
CA ILE A 45 -3.97 14.91 -24.33
C ILE A 45 -2.84 15.83 -24.79
N ARG A 46 -1.68 15.81 -24.12
CA ARG A 46 -0.52 16.62 -24.51
C ARG A 46 0.02 16.23 -25.88
N ALA A 47 0.01 14.95 -26.22
CA ALA A 47 0.49 14.44 -27.52
C ALA A 47 -0.48 14.75 -28.67
N TRP A 48 -1.79 14.66 -28.45
CA TRP A 48 -2.80 14.83 -29.50
C TRP A 48 -3.34 16.27 -29.64
N PHE A 49 -3.44 17.01 -28.54
CA PHE A 49 -4.08 18.34 -28.51
C PHE A 49 -3.30 19.34 -27.64
N PRO A 50 -2.17 19.89 -28.12
CA PRO A 50 -1.35 20.85 -27.36
C PRO A 50 -2.11 22.14 -26.99
N SER A 51 -3.21 22.46 -27.68
CA SER A 51 -4.10 23.58 -27.38
C SER A 51 -4.89 23.46 -26.07
N THR A 52 -4.97 22.26 -25.48
CA THR A 52 -5.71 21.98 -24.23
C THR A 52 -4.81 21.87 -23.00
N LEU A 53 -3.65 22.54 -23.01
CA LEU A 53 -2.62 22.48 -21.96
C LEU A 53 -3.17 22.75 -20.54
N ARG A 54 -4.13 23.68 -20.41
CA ARG A 54 -4.78 24.03 -19.13
C ARG A 54 -5.52 22.85 -18.49
N TRP A 55 -6.17 22.00 -19.29
CA TRP A 55 -6.84 20.79 -18.80
C TRP A 55 -5.84 19.73 -18.37
N GLY A 56 -4.70 19.62 -19.08
CA GLY A 56 -3.61 18.74 -18.69
C GLY A 56 -3.02 19.09 -17.32
N GLN A 57 -2.84 20.37 -17.00
CA GLN A 57 -2.34 20.79 -15.69
C GLN A 57 -3.32 20.47 -14.55
N MET A 58 -4.62 20.58 -14.79
CA MET A 58 -5.64 20.19 -13.80
C MET A 58 -5.60 18.68 -13.52
N LEU A 59 -5.53 17.85 -14.57
CA LEU A 59 -5.41 16.39 -14.43
C LEU A 59 -4.15 15.98 -13.67
N ASN A 60 -3.02 16.67 -13.89
CA ASN A 60 -1.79 16.45 -13.14
C ASN A 60 -1.95 16.74 -11.65
N ALA A 61 -2.61 17.84 -11.31
CA ALA A 61 -2.87 18.20 -9.92
C ALA A 61 -3.75 17.16 -9.23
N PHE A 62 -4.81 16.68 -9.89
CA PHE A 62 -5.63 15.59 -9.37
C PHE A 62 -4.83 14.30 -9.19
N ALA A 63 -4.02 13.91 -10.18
CA ALA A 63 -3.16 12.73 -10.08
C ALA A 63 -2.19 12.83 -8.88
N ALA A 64 -1.56 13.99 -8.68
CA ALA A 64 -0.67 14.22 -7.54
C ALA A 64 -1.42 14.07 -6.20
N VAL A 65 -2.62 14.64 -6.08
CA VAL A 65 -3.45 14.50 -4.86
C VAL A 65 -3.77 13.03 -4.58
N PHE A 66 -4.21 12.27 -5.58
CA PHE A 66 -4.52 10.85 -5.41
C PHE A 66 -3.27 10.01 -5.07
N THR A 67 -2.11 10.35 -5.65
CA THR A 67 -0.83 9.66 -5.34
C THR A 67 -0.38 9.93 -3.92
N VAL A 68 -0.47 11.18 -3.44
CA VAL A 68 -0.11 11.55 -2.05
C VAL A 68 -1.07 10.91 -1.06
N LEU A 69 -2.39 10.97 -1.32
CA LEU A 69 -3.38 10.31 -0.47
C LEU A 69 -3.17 8.80 -0.42
N GLY A 70 -2.86 8.18 -1.56
CA GLY A 70 -2.48 6.78 -1.65
C GLY A 70 -1.23 6.48 -0.80
N GLY A 71 -0.16 7.25 -0.97
CA GLY A 71 1.07 7.09 -0.20
C GLY A 71 0.85 7.17 1.32
N LEU A 72 0.10 8.16 1.79
CA LEU A 72 -0.22 8.31 3.21
C LEU A 72 -1.03 7.12 3.75
N LEU A 73 -2.04 6.65 3.00
CA LEU A 73 -2.85 5.48 3.39
C LEU A 73 -2.03 4.19 3.37
N GLY A 74 -1.17 4.00 2.38
CA GLY A 74 -0.26 2.85 2.29
C GLY A 74 0.70 2.81 3.47
N MET A 75 1.27 3.96 3.85
CA MET A 75 2.14 4.08 5.04
C MET A 75 1.43 3.65 6.33
N VAL A 76 0.23 4.17 6.57
CA VAL A 76 -0.56 3.80 7.74
C VAL A 76 -0.92 2.32 7.70
N GLY A 77 -1.39 1.81 6.56
CA GLY A 77 -1.74 0.39 6.38
C GLY A 77 -0.55 -0.54 6.63
N HIS A 78 0.63 -0.22 6.11
CA HIS A 78 1.84 -1.00 6.35
C HIS A 78 2.27 -0.97 7.82
N MET A 79 2.24 0.19 8.48
CA MET A 79 2.59 0.29 9.90
C MET A 79 1.60 -0.49 10.78
N MET A 80 0.31 -0.42 10.48
CA MET A 80 -0.73 -1.20 11.16
C MET A 80 -0.53 -2.71 10.97
N PHE A 81 -0.25 -3.15 9.73
CA PHE A 81 0.03 -4.56 9.45
C PHE A 81 1.26 -5.06 10.20
N MET A 82 2.34 -4.28 10.23
CA MET A 82 3.56 -4.66 10.95
C MET A 82 3.35 -4.74 12.46
N GLN A 83 2.53 -3.86 13.01
CA GLN A 83 2.20 -3.88 14.44
C GLN A 83 1.35 -5.11 14.81
N VAL A 84 0.37 -5.47 13.98
CA VAL A 84 -0.40 -6.72 14.14
C VAL A 84 0.51 -7.94 14.00
N PHE A 85 1.46 -7.90 13.05
CA PHE A 85 2.42 -8.99 12.88
C PHE A 85 3.35 -9.15 14.10
N GLN A 86 3.84 -8.05 14.67
CA GLN A 86 4.67 -8.06 15.88
C GLN A 86 3.92 -8.55 17.13
N THR A 87 2.63 -8.20 17.26
CA THR A 87 1.80 -8.66 18.39
C THR A 87 1.47 -10.15 18.26
N ILE A 88 1.11 -10.63 17.06
CA ILE A 88 0.92 -12.07 16.80
C ILE A 88 2.21 -12.86 17.04
N ALA A 89 3.35 -12.32 16.62
CA ALA A 89 4.67 -12.90 16.85
C ALA A 89 5.06 -13.04 18.33
N SER A 90 4.76 -12.02 19.14
CA SER A 90 5.14 -11.97 20.55
C SER A 90 4.19 -12.73 21.46
N MET A 91 2.91 -12.85 21.09
CA MET A 91 1.90 -13.65 21.81
C MET A 91 1.78 -15.09 21.29
N GLY A 92 2.46 -15.43 20.20
CA GLY A 92 2.49 -16.77 19.63
C GLY A 92 3.27 -17.78 20.49
N PRO A 93 2.99 -19.09 20.37
CA PRO A 93 3.67 -20.15 21.12
C PRO A 93 5.19 -20.15 20.90
N GLU A 94 5.98 -20.59 21.89
CA GLU A 94 7.44 -20.44 21.91
C GLU A 94 8.16 -21.00 20.67
N ASP A 95 7.56 -21.97 19.97
CA ASP A 95 8.05 -22.55 18.71
C ASP A 95 7.98 -21.60 17.50
N PHE A 96 7.18 -20.53 17.56
CA PHE A 96 7.03 -19.53 16.48
C PHE A 96 7.91 -18.30 16.67
N LYS A 97 8.59 -18.17 17.80
CA LYS A 97 9.47 -17.04 18.12
C LYS A 97 10.76 -17.17 17.29
N PRO A 98 10.92 -16.39 16.20
CA PRO A 98 12.05 -16.61 15.30
C PRO A 98 13.32 -16.02 15.92
N HIS A 99 14.43 -16.75 15.75
CA HIS A 99 15.76 -16.36 16.25
C HIS A 99 16.36 -15.15 15.52
N SER A 100 15.81 -14.79 14.34
CA SER A 100 16.16 -13.59 13.57
C SER A 100 14.98 -13.13 12.73
N TYR A 101 14.58 -11.86 12.84
CA TYR A 101 13.54 -11.23 12.01
C TYR A 101 14.18 -10.54 10.82
N GLY A 102 13.85 -10.99 9.60
CA GLY A 102 14.16 -10.29 8.36
C GLY A 102 12.90 -9.71 7.73
N TYR A 103 12.95 -8.47 7.26
CA TYR A 103 11.87 -7.91 6.43
C TYR A 103 11.86 -8.61 5.07
N SER A 104 10.68 -8.97 4.57
CA SER A 104 10.53 -9.54 3.23
C SER A 104 10.80 -8.50 2.14
N TRP A 105 11.19 -8.95 0.95
CA TRP A 105 11.37 -8.08 -0.23
C TRP A 105 10.16 -7.20 -0.52
N ALA A 106 8.94 -7.70 -0.30
CA ALA A 106 7.70 -6.94 -0.47
C ALA A 106 7.65 -5.68 0.42
N PHE A 107 8.21 -5.75 1.63
CA PHE A 107 8.26 -4.61 2.55
C PHE A 107 9.19 -3.50 2.04
N TYR A 108 10.36 -3.87 1.50
CA TYR A 108 11.26 -2.91 0.87
C TYR A 108 10.65 -2.27 -0.37
N MET A 109 9.96 -3.06 -1.21
CA MET A 109 9.26 -2.55 -2.39
C MET A 109 8.13 -1.59 -2.02
N ALA A 110 7.38 -1.86 -0.96
CA ALA A 110 6.37 -0.94 -0.43
C ALA A 110 6.97 0.39 0.03
N TRP A 111 8.07 0.36 0.77
CA TRP A 111 8.75 1.57 1.25
C TRP A 111 9.34 2.41 0.12
N PHE A 112 9.90 1.73 -0.88
CA PHE A 112 10.39 2.37 -2.09
C PHE A 112 9.25 3.02 -2.86
N ALA A 113 8.14 2.32 -3.07
CA ALA A 113 6.95 2.85 -3.74
C ALA A 113 6.40 4.09 -3.01
N PHE A 114 6.31 4.05 -1.67
CA PHE A 114 5.93 5.22 -0.87
C PHE A 114 6.86 6.41 -1.10
N THR A 115 8.18 6.18 -1.05
CA THR A 115 9.18 7.24 -1.24
C THR A 115 9.03 7.89 -2.63
N VAL A 116 8.79 7.07 -3.65
CA VAL A 116 8.55 7.55 -5.03
C VAL A 116 7.23 8.31 -5.15
N CYS A 117 6.19 7.93 -4.41
CA CYS A 117 4.90 8.62 -4.41
C CYS A 117 4.93 9.99 -3.72
N MET A 118 5.88 10.19 -2.79
CA MET A 118 6.04 11.43 -2.02
C MET A 118 7.15 12.35 -2.55
N ALA A 119 7.96 11.88 -3.51
CA ALA A 119 9.03 12.64 -4.16
C ALA A 119 8.49 13.55 -5.28
#